data_AF-A0A0M3V990-F1
#
_entry.id   AF-A0A0M3V990-F1
#
_cell.length_a   1.000
_cell.length_b   1.000
_cell.length_c   1.000
_cell.angle_alpha   90.00
_cell.angle_beta   90.00
_cell.angle_gamma   90.00
#
_symmetry.space_group_name_H-M   'P 1'
#
loop_
_entity.id
_entity.type
_entity.pdbx_description
1 polymer ?
#
loop_
_entity_poly.entity_id
_entity_poly.type
_entity_poly.pdbx_seq_one_letter_code
_entity_poly.pdbx_strand_id
1 'polypeptide(L)'
;MKTTYALKRLFLTVLIFTAVFGSAQAADALKMELQASKITKAANGKAIYVAASDAKTGETVQYRAVYTNVIEQPISDVAVTLPIPANMTFTGEAKPNSAQATVDGKNYADMPLMRKVNGKVVKIPLSEYKALRWNIKLLPAKKSADVSLNTIVN
;
A
#
# COMPACT_ATOMS: atom_id res chain seq x y z
N MET A 1 42.24 -78.00 16.98
CA MET A 1 41.16 -78.13 16.00
C MET A 1 40.63 -76.74 15.68
N LYS A 2 40.89 -76.25 14.44
CA LYS A 2 40.12 -75.24 13.66
C LYS A 2 39.93 -73.83 14.27
N THR A 3 40.69 -72.81 13.80
CA THR A 3 40.27 -71.69 12.87
C THR A 3 39.19 -70.76 13.47
N THR A 4 39.19 -69.41 13.43
CA THR A 4 39.77 -68.39 12.53
C THR A 4 39.42 -66.96 13.06
N TYR A 5 40.25 -65.98 12.68
CA TYR A 5 40.19 -64.50 12.69
C TYR A 5 38.84 -63.73 12.83
N ALA A 6 38.88 -62.52 13.44
CA ALA A 6 38.49 -61.26 12.77
C ALA A 6 38.72 -59.96 13.62
N LEU A 7 39.36 -58.98 12.98
CA LEU A 7 39.47 -57.55 13.31
C LEU A 7 38.11 -56.86 13.58
N LYS A 8 38.08 -55.78 14.38
CA LYS A 8 37.13 -54.64 14.25
C LYS A 8 37.58 -53.46 15.14
N ARG A 9 38.26 -52.46 14.58
CA ARG A 9 37.75 -51.16 14.04
C ARG A 9 37.29 -50.18 15.12
N LEU A 10 38.18 -49.22 15.39
CA LEU A 10 37.99 -47.97 16.13
C LEU A 10 36.88 -47.14 15.46
N PHE A 11 35.85 -46.74 16.20
CA PHE A 11 34.82 -45.80 15.73
C PHE A 11 35.11 -44.41 16.32
N LEU A 12 35.43 -43.45 15.45
CA LEU A 12 35.53 -42.02 15.75
C LEU A 12 34.17 -41.38 15.44
N THR A 13 33.45 -40.92 16.47
CA THR A 13 32.15 -40.26 16.31
C THR A 13 32.36 -38.77 16.02
N VAL A 14 32.05 -38.33 14.80
CA VAL A 14 31.98 -36.92 14.43
C VAL A 14 30.55 -36.42 14.65
N LEU A 15 30.37 -35.51 15.59
CA LEU A 15 29.09 -34.81 15.81
C LEU A 15 29.01 -33.62 14.83
N ILE A 16 28.25 -33.77 13.74
CA ILE A 16 27.97 -32.67 12.82
C ILE A 16 26.81 -31.86 13.40
N PHE A 17 27.12 -30.66 13.91
CA PHE A 17 26.11 -29.69 14.32
C PHE A 17 25.75 -28.82 13.11
N THR A 18 24.66 -29.14 12.41
CA THR A 18 24.10 -28.30 11.36
C THR A 18 23.30 -27.17 12.00
N ALA A 19 23.92 -26.00 12.17
CA ALA A 19 23.19 -24.77 12.42
C ALA A 19 22.39 -24.41 11.15
N VAL A 20 21.09 -24.66 11.17
CA VAL A 20 20.17 -24.12 10.16
C VAL A 20 20.03 -22.63 10.43
N PHE A 21 20.85 -21.82 9.77
CA PHE A 21 20.61 -20.40 9.66
C PHE A 21 19.35 -20.22 8.80
N GLY A 22 18.21 -20.06 9.45
CA GLY A 22 17.00 -19.57 8.79
C GLY A 22 17.29 -18.18 8.26
N SER A 23 17.55 -18.07 6.96
CA SER A 23 17.54 -16.80 6.26
C SER A 23 16.11 -16.27 6.34
N ALA A 24 15.84 -15.36 7.27
CA ALA A 24 14.68 -14.50 7.24
C ALA A 24 14.81 -13.60 6.01
N GLN A 25 14.42 -14.11 4.83
CA GLN A 25 13.99 -13.22 3.76
C GLN A 25 12.83 -12.44 4.35
N ALA A 26 13.02 -11.15 4.58
CA ALA A 26 11.91 -10.23 4.70
C ALA A 26 11.18 -10.25 3.35
N ALA A 27 10.37 -11.27 3.12
CA ALA A 27 9.38 -11.26 2.07
C ALA A 27 8.56 -9.99 2.30
N ASP A 28 8.44 -9.16 1.28
CA ASP A 28 7.63 -7.95 1.35
C ASP A 28 6.21 -8.38 1.72
N ALA A 29 5.86 -8.22 3.00
CA ALA A 29 4.66 -8.81 3.58
C ALA A 29 3.38 -8.23 2.97
N LEU A 30 3.52 -7.09 2.29
CA LEU A 30 2.45 -6.35 1.66
C LEU A 30 2.72 -6.15 0.17
N LYS A 31 1.96 -6.85 -0.68
CA LYS A 31 1.96 -6.59 -2.12
C LYS A 31 1.03 -5.41 -2.43
N MET A 32 1.48 -4.46 -3.25
CA MET A 32 0.66 -3.32 -3.71
C MET A 32 0.43 -3.39 -5.23
N GLU A 33 -0.81 -3.17 -5.66
CA GLU A 33 -1.21 -3.04 -7.06
C GLU A 33 -1.94 -1.71 -7.28
N LEU A 34 -1.35 -0.81 -8.07
CA LEU A 34 -1.90 0.51 -8.38
C LEU A 34 -2.54 0.51 -9.77
N GLN A 35 -3.77 1.01 -9.85
CA GLN A 35 -4.48 1.23 -11.10
C GLN A 35 -4.89 2.70 -11.21
N ALA A 36 -4.57 3.30 -12.37
CA ALA A 36 -5.06 4.62 -12.76
C ALA A 36 -6.13 4.45 -13.84
N SER A 37 -7.36 4.89 -13.52
CA SER A 37 -8.51 4.75 -14.40
C SER A 37 -9.21 6.08 -14.59
N LYS A 38 -9.39 6.50 -15.84
CA LYS A 38 -10.27 7.60 -16.18
C LYS A 38 -11.72 7.20 -15.88
N ILE A 39 -12.46 8.11 -15.24
CA ILE A 39 -13.89 7.94 -14.98
C ILE A 39 -14.68 8.54 -16.14
N THR A 40 -15.46 7.71 -16.83
CA THR A 40 -16.42 8.14 -17.85
C THR A 40 -17.84 7.76 -17.43
N LYS A 41 -18.85 8.32 -18.10
CA LYS A 41 -20.27 7.98 -17.84
C LYS A 41 -20.78 7.06 -18.94
N ALA A 42 -21.40 5.95 -18.55
CA ALA A 42 -22.18 5.10 -19.44
C ALA A 42 -23.45 5.81 -19.91
N ALA A 43 -24.09 5.28 -20.96
CA ALA A 43 -25.40 5.74 -21.43
C ALA A 43 -26.50 5.71 -20.35
N ASN A 44 -26.35 4.85 -19.33
CA ASN A 44 -27.26 4.76 -18.19
C ASN A 44 -26.85 5.63 -16.97
N GLY A 45 -25.84 6.49 -17.13
CA GLY A 45 -25.34 7.37 -16.08
C GLY A 45 -24.37 6.73 -15.07
N LYS A 46 -24.11 5.42 -15.15
CA LYS A 46 -23.14 4.74 -14.27
C LYS A 46 -21.70 5.10 -14.63
N ALA A 47 -20.84 5.24 -13.63
CA ALA A 47 -19.41 5.42 -13.84
C ALA A 47 -18.78 4.17 -14.49
N ILE A 48 -18.01 4.38 -15.55
CA ILE A 48 -17.14 3.40 -16.21
C ILE A 48 -15.70 3.81 -15.94
N TYR A 49 -14.84 2.82 -15.70
CA TYR A 49 -13.41 3.01 -15.47
C TYR A 49 -12.65 2.46 -16.67
N VAL A 50 -11.94 3.33 -17.39
CA VAL A 50 -11.08 2.97 -18.53
C VAL A 50 -9.64 3.36 -18.23
N ALA A 51 -8.66 2.75 -18.90
CA ALA A 51 -7.26 3.09 -18.70
C ALA A 51 -7.02 4.61 -18.85
N ALA A 52 -6.26 5.19 -17.93
CA ALA A 52 -6.02 6.64 -17.89
C ALA A 52 -4.94 7.13 -18.88
N SER A 53 -4.42 6.28 -19.78
CA SER A 53 -3.35 6.62 -20.73
C SER A 53 -3.69 7.84 -21.60
N ASP A 54 -4.96 8.02 -21.94
CA ASP A 54 -5.46 9.11 -22.78
C ASP A 54 -6.32 10.11 -22.00
N ALA A 55 -6.05 10.27 -20.70
CA ALA A 55 -6.71 11.27 -19.88
C ALA A 55 -6.29 12.68 -20.31
N LYS A 56 -7.27 13.53 -20.62
CA LYS A 56 -7.12 14.93 -21.04
C LYS A 56 -7.35 15.88 -19.87
N THR A 57 -6.84 17.11 -19.99
CA THR A 57 -7.16 18.21 -19.07
C THR A 57 -8.66 18.32 -18.83
N GLY A 58 -9.04 18.44 -17.56
CA GLY A 58 -10.42 18.47 -17.09
C GLY A 58 -11.08 17.11 -16.88
N GLU A 59 -10.48 16.00 -17.32
CA GLU A 59 -11.02 14.66 -17.06
C GLU A 59 -10.65 14.16 -15.66
N THR A 60 -11.53 13.37 -15.06
CA THR A 60 -11.31 12.77 -13.74
C THR A 60 -10.59 11.42 -13.86
N VAL A 61 -9.53 11.24 -13.08
CA VAL A 61 -8.76 10.00 -12.95
C VAL A 61 -8.84 9.50 -11.51
N GLN A 62 -9.29 8.25 -11.35
CA GLN A 62 -9.21 7.52 -10.10
C GLN A 62 -7.87 6.78 -10.01
N TYR A 63 -7.17 6.99 -8.91
CA TYR A 63 -6.06 6.14 -8.48
C TYR A 63 -6.59 5.18 -7.43
N ARG A 64 -6.56 3.88 -7.72
CA ARG A 64 -6.95 2.82 -6.78
C ARG A 64 -5.76 1.92 -6.50
N ALA A 65 -5.39 1.77 -5.24
CA ALA A 65 -4.37 0.84 -4.80
C ALA A 65 -4.99 -0.29 -4.00
N VAL A 66 -4.61 -1.53 -4.33
CA VAL A 66 -4.96 -2.73 -3.58
C VAL A 66 -3.72 -3.21 -2.85
N TYR A 67 -3.82 -3.30 -1.53
CA TYR A 67 -2.77 -3.80 -0.64
C TYR A 67 -3.15 -5.19 -0.17
N THR A 68 -2.30 -6.19 -0.42
CA THR A 68 -2.55 -7.59 -0.09
C THR A 68 -1.49 -8.08 0.89
N ASN A 69 -1.93 -8.56 2.05
CA ASN A 69 -1.08 -9.28 2.97
C ASN A 69 -0.76 -10.66 2.38
N VAL A 70 0.51 -10.91 2.05
CA VAL A 70 0.93 -12.17 1.41
C VAL A 70 1.46 -13.22 2.39
N ILE A 71 1.54 -12.89 3.69
CA ILE A 71 2.00 -13.80 4.75
C ILE A 71 0.83 -14.47 5.49
N GLU A 72 1.14 -15.46 6.32
CA GLU A 72 0.15 -16.23 7.11
C GLU A 72 -0.22 -15.57 8.45
N GLN A 73 0.32 -14.37 8.72
CA GLN A 73 0.09 -13.63 9.95
C GLN A 73 -0.65 -12.31 9.65
N PRO A 74 -1.52 -11.82 10.54
CA PRO A 74 -2.10 -10.50 10.38
C PRO A 74 -1.04 -9.40 10.51
N ILE A 75 -1.21 -8.32 9.76
CA ILE A 75 -0.38 -7.11 9.88
C ILE A 75 -1.23 -6.03 10.55
N SER A 76 -0.71 -5.42 11.61
CA SER A 76 -1.40 -4.35 12.34
C SER A 76 -0.86 -2.98 11.94
N ASP A 77 -1.72 -1.96 12.05
CA ASP A 77 -1.40 -0.54 11.85
C ASP A 77 -0.64 -0.24 10.53
N VAL A 78 -1.18 -0.72 9.41
CA VAL A 78 -0.62 -0.45 8.08
C VAL A 78 -0.99 0.97 7.64
N ALA A 79 0.01 1.84 7.53
CA ALA A 79 -0.15 3.16 6.95
C ALA A 79 0.18 3.13 5.44
N VAL A 80 -0.81 3.42 4.60
CA VAL A 80 -0.65 3.48 3.14
C VAL A 80 -0.86 4.89 2.63
N THR A 81 -0.02 5.32 1.68
CA THR A 81 -0.04 6.69 1.16
C THR A 81 -0.14 6.68 -0.36
N LEU A 82 -1.02 7.51 -0.90
CA LEU A 82 -1.11 7.79 -2.33
C LEU A 82 -0.75 9.25 -2.62
N PRO A 83 0.33 9.53 -3.36
CA PRO A 83 0.65 10.88 -3.78
C PRO A 83 -0.34 11.37 -4.84
N ILE A 84 -0.61 12.68 -4.83
CA ILE A 84 -1.34 13.36 -5.90
C ILE A 84 -0.28 13.79 -6.93
N PRO A 85 -0.39 13.36 -8.20
CA PRO A 85 0.55 13.76 -9.24
C PRO A 85 0.59 15.29 -9.42
N ALA A 86 1.76 15.84 -9.76
CA ALA A 86 1.97 17.29 -9.80
C ALA A 86 1.09 18.03 -10.82
N ASN A 87 0.68 17.36 -11.90
CA ASN A 87 -0.20 17.89 -12.94
C ASN A 87 -1.69 17.60 -12.68
N MET A 88 -2.05 17.21 -11.45
CA MET A 88 -3.41 16.88 -11.09
C MET A 88 -3.83 17.54 -9.79
N THR A 89 -5.14 17.74 -9.65
CA THR A 89 -5.76 18.29 -8.43
C THR A 89 -6.70 17.26 -7.83
N PHE A 90 -6.64 17.06 -6.50
CA PHE A 90 -7.58 16.20 -5.80
C PHE A 90 -9.02 16.74 -5.88
N THR A 91 -10.00 15.87 -6.17
CA THR A 91 -11.40 16.29 -6.34
C THR A 91 -12.17 16.41 -5.02
N GLY A 92 -11.62 15.88 -3.92
CA GLY A 92 -12.35 15.73 -2.66
C GLY A 92 -12.90 14.31 -2.44
N GLU A 93 -12.89 13.46 -3.47
CA GLU A 93 -13.45 12.11 -3.39
C GLU A 93 -12.36 11.07 -3.11
N ALA A 94 -12.47 10.42 -1.95
CA ALA A 94 -11.56 9.37 -1.50
C ALA A 94 -12.34 8.20 -0.88
N LYS A 95 -11.81 6.99 -1.02
CA LYS A 95 -12.36 5.78 -0.40
C LYS A 95 -11.25 4.94 0.25
N PRO A 96 -11.45 4.37 1.45
CA PRO A 96 -12.47 4.74 2.42
C PRO A 96 -12.43 6.23 2.79
N ASN A 97 -13.51 6.75 3.40
CA ASN A 97 -13.62 8.16 3.79
C ASN A 97 -12.76 8.55 5.01
N SER A 98 -11.94 7.64 5.53
CA SER A 98 -11.01 7.82 6.66
C SER A 98 -9.64 8.39 6.25
N ALA A 99 -9.51 8.85 5.01
CA ALA A 99 -8.25 9.38 4.50
C ALA A 99 -7.83 10.67 5.24
N GLN A 100 -6.54 10.77 5.56
CA GLN A 100 -5.90 11.99 6.01
C GLN A 100 -5.16 12.63 4.83
N ALA A 101 -5.08 13.95 4.77
CA ALA A 101 -4.38 14.68 3.73
C ALA A 101 -3.15 15.41 4.25
N THR A 102 -2.25 15.76 3.35
CA THR A 102 -1.07 16.59 3.63
C THR A 102 -0.82 17.60 2.51
N VAL A 103 -0.21 18.73 2.86
CA VAL A 103 0.32 19.73 1.91
C VAL A 103 1.86 19.69 1.82
N ASP A 104 2.53 18.97 2.71
CA ASP A 104 3.99 18.99 2.87
C ASP A 104 4.64 17.59 2.87
N GLY A 105 3.83 16.53 2.79
CA GLY A 105 4.31 15.14 2.81
C GLY A 105 4.71 14.64 4.21
N LYS A 106 4.54 15.46 5.25
CA LYS A 106 5.02 15.18 6.61
C LYS A 106 3.88 15.20 7.62
N ASN A 107 3.08 16.25 7.59
CA ASN A 107 1.97 16.46 8.50
C ASN A 107 0.68 16.02 7.80
N TYR A 108 0.09 14.95 8.32
CA TYR A 108 -1.18 14.42 7.85
C TYR A 108 -2.27 14.73 8.86
N ALA A 109 -3.40 15.25 8.38
CA ALA A 109 -4.57 15.55 9.20
C ALA A 109 -5.86 15.20 8.47
N ASP A 110 -6.94 15.10 9.22
CA ASP A 110 -8.26 14.77 8.67
C ASP A 110 -8.74 15.87 7.71
N MET A 111 -9.46 15.47 6.67
CA MET A 111 -9.99 16.41 5.68
C MET A 111 -11.30 17.04 6.16
N PRO A 112 -11.55 18.34 5.90
CA PRO A 112 -10.69 19.26 5.17
C PRO A 112 -9.54 19.82 6.02
N LEU A 113 -8.40 20.06 5.38
CA LEU A 113 -7.27 20.71 6.01
C LEU A 113 -7.59 22.18 6.26
N MET A 114 -7.14 22.69 7.39
CA MET A 114 -7.37 24.06 7.85
C MET A 114 -6.04 24.77 8.07
N ARG A 115 -6.01 26.08 7.77
CA ARG A 115 -4.89 26.97 8.11
C ARG A 115 -5.38 28.26 8.74
N LYS A 116 -4.51 28.90 9.51
CA LYS A 116 -4.78 30.23 10.07
C LYS A 116 -4.16 31.29 9.15
N VAL A 117 -4.98 32.22 8.67
CA VAL A 117 -4.56 33.37 7.86
C VAL A 117 -5.14 34.62 8.50
N ASN A 118 -4.30 35.58 8.90
CA ASN A 118 -4.71 36.84 9.54
C ASN A 118 -5.66 36.62 10.73
N GLY A 119 -5.36 35.65 11.59
CA GLY A 119 -6.20 35.34 12.76
C GLY A 119 -7.41 34.44 12.47
N LYS A 120 -7.81 34.27 11.21
CA LYS A 120 -8.99 33.50 10.80
C LYS A 120 -8.62 32.08 10.38
N VAL A 121 -9.43 31.10 10.77
CA VAL A 121 -9.30 29.71 10.31
C VAL A 121 -10.01 29.57 8.96
N VAL A 122 -9.28 29.12 7.94
CA VAL A 122 -9.78 28.93 6.58
C VAL A 122 -9.42 27.55 6.06
N LYS A 123 -10.26 27.00 5.17
CA LYS A 123 -9.96 25.75 4.47
C LYS A 123 -8.77 25.93 3.54
N ILE A 124 -7.89 24.94 3.52
CA ILE A 124 -6.84 24.85 2.49
C ILE A 124 -7.49 24.35 1.19
N PRO A 125 -7.25 25.01 0.05
CA PRO A 125 -7.69 24.55 -1.27
C PRO A 125 -7.18 23.13 -1.59
N LEU A 126 -8.01 22.32 -2.25
CA LEU A 126 -7.63 20.96 -2.65
C LEU A 126 -6.45 20.92 -3.62
N SER A 127 -6.21 22.00 -4.38
CA SER A 127 -5.04 22.16 -5.25
C SER A 127 -3.71 22.24 -4.49
N GLU A 128 -3.75 22.54 -3.19
CA GLU A 128 -2.54 22.54 -2.35
C GLU A 128 -2.24 21.15 -1.77
N TYR A 129 -3.16 20.18 -1.86
CA TYR A 129 -2.98 18.85 -1.30
C TYR A 129 -1.94 18.07 -2.12
N LYS A 130 -1.06 17.34 -1.43
CA LYS A 130 0.06 16.59 -2.05
C LYS A 130 -0.06 15.09 -1.95
N ALA A 131 -0.71 14.57 -0.92
CA ALA A 131 -0.95 13.13 -0.77
C ALA A 131 -2.12 12.86 0.18
N LEU A 132 -2.69 11.66 0.07
CA LEU A 132 -3.61 11.10 1.04
C LEU A 132 -2.99 9.88 1.73
N ARG A 133 -3.32 9.66 3.00
CA ARG A 133 -2.89 8.52 3.81
C ARG A 133 -4.08 7.85 4.48
N TRP A 134 -4.08 6.52 4.50
CA TRP A 134 -5.02 5.71 5.26
C TRP A 134 -4.27 4.87 6.29
N ASN A 135 -4.83 4.76 7.48
CA ASN A 135 -4.31 3.89 8.54
C ASN A 135 -5.24 2.68 8.69
N ILE A 136 -4.81 1.53 8.19
CA ILE A 136 -5.54 0.26 8.27
C ILE A 136 -5.14 -0.43 9.57
N LYS A 137 -6.07 -0.50 10.53
CA LYS A 137 -5.79 -1.03 11.87
C LYS A 137 -5.34 -2.49 11.89
N LEU A 138 -5.95 -3.30 11.04
CA LEU A 138 -5.63 -4.72 10.95
C LEU A 138 -5.88 -5.18 9.51
N LEU A 139 -4.86 -5.78 8.90
CA LEU A 139 -4.95 -6.48 7.63
C LEU A 139 -4.72 -7.98 7.88
N PRO A 140 -5.78 -8.80 7.91
CA PRO A 140 -5.65 -10.23 8.20
C PRO A 140 -4.76 -10.97 7.19
N ALA A 141 -4.24 -12.12 7.59
CA ALA A 141 -3.46 -13.01 6.74
C ALA A 141 -4.18 -13.28 5.42
N LYS A 142 -3.46 -13.18 4.29
CA LYS A 142 -3.99 -13.46 2.95
C LYS A 142 -5.19 -12.61 2.53
N LYS A 143 -5.44 -11.47 3.20
CA LYS A 143 -6.51 -10.53 2.85
C LYS A 143 -5.97 -9.26 2.22
N SER A 144 -6.88 -8.54 1.56
CA SER A 144 -6.59 -7.29 0.89
C SER A 144 -7.46 -6.16 1.44
N ALA A 145 -6.93 -4.94 1.34
CA ALA A 145 -7.66 -3.71 1.54
C ALA A 145 -7.36 -2.78 0.36
N ASP A 146 -8.37 -2.05 -0.10
CA ASP A 146 -8.20 -1.07 -1.17
C ASP A 146 -8.47 0.35 -0.69
N VAL A 147 -7.73 1.27 -1.28
CA VAL A 147 -7.91 2.71 -1.10
C VAL A 147 -7.91 3.38 -2.47
N SER A 148 -8.64 4.49 -2.60
CA SER A 148 -8.66 5.27 -3.82
C SER A 148 -8.84 6.75 -3.56
N LEU A 149 -8.38 7.54 -4.53
CA LEU A 149 -8.64 8.97 -4.61
C LEU A 149 -8.90 9.37 -6.06
N ASN A 150 -9.81 10.32 -6.24
CA ASN A 150 -10.09 10.90 -7.54
C ASN A 150 -9.36 12.22 -7.69
N THR A 151 -8.82 12.44 -8.88
CA THR A 151 -8.12 13.65 -9.28
C THR A 151 -8.69 14.18 -10.59
N ILE A 152 -8.47 15.45 -10.87
CA ILE A 152 -8.72 16.06 -12.17
C ILE A 152 -7.39 16.46 -12.79
N VAL A 153 -7.23 16.21 -14.10
CA VAL A 153 -6.05 16.65 -14.85
C VAL A 153 -6.11 18.17 -15.03
N ASN A 154 -5.02 18.86 -14.68
CA ASN A 154 -4.92 20.32 -14.78
C ASN A 154 -4.74 20.82 -16.22
#